data_AF-A0A934QJD0-F1
#
_entry.id   AF-A0A934QJD0-F1
#
_cell.length_a   1.000
_cell.length_b   1.000
_cell.length_c   1.000
_cell.angle_alpha   90.00
_cell.angle_beta   90.00
_cell.angle_gamma   90.00
#
_symmetry.space_group_name_H-M   'P 1'
#
loop_
_entity.id
_entity.type
_entity.pdbx_description
1 polymer ?
#
loop_
_entity_poly.entity_id
_entity_poly.type
_entity_poly.pdbx_seq_one_letter_code
_entity_poly.pdbx_strand_id
1 'polypeptide(L)'
;MSTEEAAKLIISGGIISPPERAEPFPAAQAEPGAFAESDISTATASNVLEQELARQEQAGDDGHRGFGLLARLRNYFLAGVLVTAPISITVWITWNVVAFVDSRVTPLMPPGWNPESYLPFSVPGIGVLVVFVALTLVGMFATGLIGRLLMTVYERLLNGLPVIRSVYSAIKQIFETVLAQRSNAFRQVVLVQYPRPDSWALAFLTAETQGDVARKAPEESINVFLPTTPNPTSGFLLFVPKAEAKVLTMTVEEGAKMIISGGIITPPEPPELQKPEGGHGDAPGSGNQSVPTAAQQGGR
;
A
#
# COMPACT_ATOMS: atom_id res chain seq x y z
N MET A 1 0.01 24.71 16.29
CA MET A 1 0.77 23.80 15.43
C MET A 1 -0.09 23.45 14.23
N SER A 2 0.30 23.85 13.03
CA SER A 2 -0.44 23.54 11.80
C SER A 2 -0.17 22.10 11.33
N THR A 3 -1.06 21.53 10.52
CA THR A 3 -0.89 20.19 9.92
C THR A 3 0.40 20.07 9.11
N GLU A 4 0.84 21.17 8.50
CA GLU A 4 2.09 21.25 7.74
C GLU A 4 3.33 21.21 8.66
N GLU A 5 3.26 21.81 9.84
CA GLU A 5 4.32 21.75 10.86
C GLU A 5 4.44 20.36 11.47
N ALA A 6 3.31 19.66 11.66
CA ALA A 6 3.30 18.27 12.13
C ALA A 6 3.90 17.31 11.10
N ALA A 7 3.59 17.49 9.82
CA ALA A 7 4.18 16.71 8.75
C ALA A 7 5.70 16.93 8.64
N LYS A 8 6.17 18.19 8.75
CA LYS A 8 7.61 18.52 8.73
C LYS A 8 8.35 17.94 9.94
N LEU A 9 7.74 17.93 11.12
CA LEU A 9 8.33 17.35 12.35
C LEU A 9 8.52 15.83 12.23
N ILE A 10 7.54 15.13 11.65
CA ILE A 10 7.57 13.67 11.47
C ILE A 10 8.61 13.27 10.40
N ILE A 11 8.70 14.01 9.29
CA ILE A 11 9.64 13.71 8.20
C ILE A 11 11.10 14.00 8.60
N SER A 12 11.33 14.97 9.50
CA SER A 12 12.68 15.35 9.94
C SER A 12 13.21 14.54 11.14
N GLY A 13 12.47 13.54 11.64
CA GLY A 13 12.89 12.77 12.82
C GLY A 13 13.05 13.60 14.10
N GLY A 14 12.30 14.72 14.22
CA GLY A 14 12.32 15.57 15.40
C GLY A 14 13.49 16.57 15.53
N ILE A 15 14.27 16.82 14.47
CA ILE A 15 15.45 17.73 14.54
C ILE A 15 15.06 19.23 14.52
N ILE A 16 13.85 19.58 14.08
CA ILE A 16 13.39 20.98 14.04
C ILE A 16 12.45 21.24 15.23
N SER A 17 12.98 21.83 16.29
CA SER A 17 12.19 22.32 17.43
C SER A 17 11.38 23.57 17.03
N PRO A 18 10.11 23.69 17.43
CA PRO A 18 9.34 24.93 17.27
C PRO A 18 9.98 26.09 18.04
N PRO A 19 9.82 27.36 17.61
CA PRO A 19 10.35 28.51 18.33
C PRO A 19 9.74 28.61 19.73
N GLU A 20 10.61 28.62 20.73
CA GLU A 20 10.32 28.70 22.15
C GLU A 20 9.79 30.08 22.53
N ARG A 21 8.45 30.22 22.63
CA ARG A 21 7.75 31.13 23.55
C ARG A 21 6.23 30.99 23.43
N ALA A 22 5.63 30.32 24.42
CA ALA A 22 4.26 30.59 24.86
C ALA A 22 4.26 30.45 26.39
N GLU A 23 4.22 31.60 27.07
CA GLU A 23 4.10 31.70 28.53
C GLU A 23 2.89 30.90 29.04
N PRO A 24 2.96 30.27 30.22
CA PRO A 24 1.83 29.55 30.78
C PRO A 24 0.70 30.53 31.17
N PHE A 25 -0.52 30.23 30.73
CA PHE A 25 -1.72 31.01 31.05
C PHE A 25 -1.92 31.13 32.57
N PRO A 26 -2.06 32.35 33.13
CA PRO A 26 -2.43 32.53 34.52
C PRO A 26 -3.93 32.28 34.71
N ALA A 27 -4.27 31.38 35.62
CA ALA A 27 -5.63 31.19 36.10
C ALA A 27 -5.99 32.29 37.11
N ALA A 28 -6.91 33.19 36.77
CA ALA A 28 -7.65 33.99 37.75
C ALA A 28 -8.90 34.65 37.12
N GLN A 29 -10.06 34.17 37.57
CA GLN A 29 -11.16 34.95 38.16
C GLN A 29 -11.62 36.22 37.43
N ALA A 30 -12.85 36.15 36.92
CA ALA A 30 -13.63 37.28 36.46
C ALA A 30 -14.14 38.11 37.65
N GLU A 31 -13.82 39.41 37.65
CA GLU A 31 -14.49 40.46 38.43
C GLU A 31 -14.86 41.59 37.44
N PRO A 32 -16.15 41.93 37.25
CA PRO A 32 -16.55 43.05 36.40
C PRO A 32 -16.71 44.31 37.25
N GLY A 33 -15.86 45.31 37.03
CA GLY A 33 -15.93 46.54 37.82
C GLY A 33 -15.08 47.70 37.31
N ALA A 34 -15.74 48.54 36.52
CA ALA A 34 -15.67 50.00 36.62
C ALA A 34 -14.61 50.80 35.83
N PHE A 35 -15.14 51.95 35.38
CA PHE A 35 -14.51 53.20 34.92
C PHE A 35 -13.98 53.23 33.48
N ALA A 36 -14.14 54.29 32.69
CA ALA A 36 -15.01 55.47 32.63
C ALA A 36 -14.54 56.21 31.34
N GLU A 37 -15.46 56.82 30.62
CA GLU A 37 -15.18 57.71 29.48
C GLU A 37 -14.22 58.85 29.84
N SER A 38 -13.25 59.15 28.96
CA SER A 38 -12.83 60.54 28.68
C SER A 38 -12.12 60.66 27.32
N ASP A 39 -12.76 61.43 26.44
CA ASP A 39 -12.24 62.34 25.41
C ASP A 39 -11.00 61.96 24.59
N ILE A 40 -11.21 61.58 23.32
CA ILE A 40 -10.20 61.73 22.26
C ILE A 40 -10.81 62.51 21.08
N SER A 41 -10.24 63.70 20.87
CA SER A 41 -10.53 64.65 19.80
C SER A 41 -10.37 64.04 18.40
N THR A 42 -11.38 64.26 17.55
CA THR A 42 -11.56 63.72 16.20
C THR A 42 -10.53 64.22 15.17
N ALA A 43 -9.64 65.15 15.55
CA ALA A 43 -8.67 65.77 14.65
C ALA A 43 -7.36 64.96 14.50
N THR A 44 -7.05 64.05 15.42
CA THR A 44 -5.80 63.26 15.37
C THR A 44 -5.93 62.04 14.46
N ALA A 45 -7.12 61.46 14.35
CA ALA A 45 -7.35 60.25 13.54
C ALA A 45 -7.26 60.50 12.03
N SER A 46 -7.71 61.66 11.55
CA SER A 46 -7.68 62.00 10.11
C SER A 46 -6.25 62.20 9.61
N ASN A 47 -5.40 62.86 10.40
CA ASN A 47 -4.02 63.16 9.99
C ASN A 47 -3.13 61.92 9.98
N VAL A 48 -3.41 60.95 10.85
CA VAL A 48 -2.69 59.66 10.87
C VAL A 48 -3.14 58.77 9.71
N LEU A 49 -4.43 58.78 9.36
CA LEU A 49 -4.94 58.02 8.21
C LEU A 49 -4.39 58.53 6.87
N GLU A 50 -4.27 59.84 6.68
CA GLU A 50 -3.65 60.38 5.46
C GLU A 50 -2.15 60.08 5.37
N GLN A 51 -1.43 60.08 6.50
CA GLN A 51 -0.02 59.67 6.54
C GLN A 51 0.17 58.19 6.22
N GLU A 52 -0.74 57.33 6.66
CA GLU A 52 -0.67 55.89 6.40
C GLU A 52 -1.08 55.55 4.96
N LEU A 53 -2.07 56.26 4.41
CA LEU A 53 -2.47 56.14 2.99
C LEU A 53 -1.35 56.60 2.04
N ALA A 54 -0.69 57.72 2.36
CA ALA A 54 0.46 58.20 1.59
C ALA A 54 1.67 57.26 1.65
N ARG A 55 1.87 56.55 2.79
CA ARG A 55 2.88 55.49 2.92
C ARG A 55 2.52 54.22 2.14
N GLN A 56 1.24 53.88 2.01
CA GLN A 56 0.80 52.74 1.21
C GLN A 56 0.99 52.96 -0.29
N GLU A 57 0.86 54.21 -0.78
CA GLU A 57 1.10 54.52 -2.19
C GLU A 57 2.58 54.43 -2.59
N GLN A 58 3.51 54.68 -1.67
CA GLN A 58 4.96 54.66 -1.94
C GLN A 58 5.62 53.28 -1.76
N ALA A 59 4.93 52.29 -1.17
CA ALA A 59 5.47 50.93 -0.99
C ALA A 59 5.17 49.97 -2.15
N GLY A 60 4.55 50.45 -3.24
CA GLY A 60 4.06 49.64 -4.36
C GLY A 60 4.96 49.55 -5.60
N ASP A 61 6.12 50.20 -5.64
CA ASP A 61 6.96 50.29 -6.85
C ASP A 61 8.42 49.86 -6.61
N ASP A 62 8.62 48.65 -6.09
CA ASP A 62 9.90 47.96 -6.19
C ASP A 62 9.88 46.95 -7.36
N GLY A 63 10.45 47.38 -8.48
CA GLY A 63 10.61 46.57 -9.67
C GLY A 63 11.54 45.37 -9.45
N HIS A 64 11.06 44.18 -9.86
CA HIS A 64 11.84 43.12 -10.49
C HIS A 64 10.99 42.44 -11.59
N ARG A 65 10.59 43.23 -12.59
CA ARG A 65 9.99 42.74 -13.84
C ARG A 65 11.09 42.17 -14.75
N GLY A 66 11.33 40.86 -14.67
CA GLY A 66 12.28 40.19 -15.56
C GLY A 66 12.35 38.66 -15.51
N PHE A 67 11.89 38.02 -14.43
CA PHE A 67 12.00 36.56 -14.27
C PHE A 67 10.66 35.79 -14.28
N GLY A 68 9.51 36.47 -14.41
CA GLY A 68 8.19 35.82 -14.32
C GLY A 68 7.82 34.94 -15.52
N LEU A 69 8.16 35.35 -16.74
CA LEU A 69 7.84 34.56 -17.95
C LEU A 69 8.73 33.33 -18.07
N LEU A 70 10.03 33.45 -17.79
CA LEU A 70 10.95 32.31 -17.77
C LEU A 70 10.63 31.36 -16.61
N ALA A 71 10.26 31.87 -15.43
CA ALA A 71 9.83 31.02 -14.32
C ALA A 71 8.52 30.27 -14.63
N ARG A 72 7.55 30.93 -15.29
CA ARG A 72 6.31 30.28 -15.75
C ARG A 72 6.59 29.23 -16.82
N LEU A 73 7.42 29.55 -17.82
CA LEU A 73 7.82 28.60 -18.88
C LEU A 73 8.57 27.39 -18.30
N ARG A 74 9.50 27.62 -17.35
CA ARG A 74 10.19 26.56 -16.61
C ARG A 74 9.19 25.69 -15.86
N ASN A 75 8.24 26.27 -15.15
CA ASN A 75 7.25 25.51 -14.40
C ASN A 75 6.34 24.69 -15.32
N TYR A 76 5.94 25.22 -16.49
CA TYR A 76 5.19 24.44 -17.49
C TYR A 76 6.03 23.32 -18.11
N PHE A 77 7.32 23.55 -18.38
CA PHE A 77 8.23 22.51 -18.85
C PHE A 77 8.40 21.40 -17.81
N LEU A 78 8.65 21.76 -16.54
CA LEU A 78 8.77 20.79 -15.45
C LEU A 78 7.49 20.01 -15.22
N ALA A 79 6.32 20.67 -15.28
CA ALA A 79 5.03 19.98 -15.21
C ALA A 79 4.82 19.03 -16.40
N GLY A 80 5.18 19.46 -17.61
CA GLY A 80 5.12 18.62 -18.82
C GLY A 80 6.01 17.39 -18.72
N VAL A 81 7.26 17.56 -18.27
CA VAL A 81 8.19 16.45 -18.02
C VAL A 81 7.65 15.55 -16.91
N LEU A 82 7.14 16.09 -15.81
CA LEU A 82 6.65 15.29 -14.69
C LEU A 82 5.45 14.41 -15.09
N VAL A 83 4.54 14.94 -15.91
CA VAL A 83 3.36 14.21 -16.41
C VAL A 83 3.74 13.19 -17.50
N THR A 84 4.66 13.53 -18.40
CA THR A 84 5.02 12.67 -19.54
C THR A 84 6.18 11.71 -19.28
N ALA A 85 6.99 11.93 -18.24
CA ALA A 85 8.14 11.08 -17.92
C ALA A 85 7.71 9.64 -17.62
N PRO A 86 6.68 9.35 -16.79
CA PRO A 86 6.28 7.97 -16.52
C PRO A 86 5.87 7.24 -17.81
N ILE A 87 5.07 7.90 -18.65
CA ILE A 87 4.60 7.32 -19.92
C ILE A 87 5.79 7.08 -20.86
N SER A 88 6.64 8.08 -21.04
CA SER A 88 7.83 7.97 -21.91
C SER A 88 8.77 6.86 -21.44
N ILE A 89 9.00 6.75 -20.13
CA ILE A 89 9.82 5.68 -19.54
C ILE A 89 9.18 4.31 -19.82
N THR A 90 7.87 4.16 -19.63
CA THR A 90 7.20 2.88 -19.91
C THR A 90 7.30 2.49 -21.38
N VAL A 91 7.02 3.41 -22.31
CA VAL A 91 7.15 3.17 -23.76
C VAL A 91 8.58 2.81 -24.12
N TRP A 92 9.56 3.53 -23.57
CA TRP A 92 10.98 3.25 -23.80
C TRP A 92 11.38 1.85 -23.30
N ILE A 93 10.99 1.47 -22.09
CA ILE A 93 11.27 0.13 -21.53
C ILE A 93 10.59 -0.95 -22.39
N THR A 94 9.30 -0.80 -22.70
CA THR A 94 8.55 -1.76 -23.52
C THR A 94 9.20 -1.93 -24.89
N TRP A 95 9.57 -0.83 -25.55
CA TRP A 95 10.24 -0.88 -26.85
C TRP A 95 11.58 -1.62 -26.78
N ASN A 96 12.38 -1.37 -25.74
CA ASN A 96 13.65 -2.07 -25.54
C ASN A 96 13.45 -3.57 -25.32
N VAL A 97 12.46 -3.98 -24.52
CA VAL A 97 12.16 -5.39 -24.29
C VAL A 97 11.71 -6.08 -25.58
N VAL A 98 10.80 -5.46 -26.34
CA VAL A 98 10.34 -6.00 -27.63
C VAL A 98 11.50 -6.14 -28.60
N ALA A 99 12.29 -5.08 -28.79
CA ALA A 99 13.44 -5.11 -29.70
C ALA A 99 14.50 -6.13 -29.27
N PHE A 100 14.74 -6.27 -27.96
CA PHE A 100 15.64 -7.28 -27.42
C PHE A 100 15.13 -8.69 -27.76
N VAL A 101 13.87 -8.99 -27.49
CA VAL A 101 13.29 -10.32 -27.78
C VAL A 101 13.32 -10.60 -29.28
N ASP A 102 12.86 -9.66 -30.11
CA ASP A 102 12.86 -9.81 -31.56
C ASP A 102 14.28 -10.04 -32.12
N SER A 103 15.31 -9.35 -31.60
CA SER A 103 16.70 -9.55 -32.03
C SER A 103 17.24 -10.94 -31.71
N ARG A 104 16.71 -11.62 -30.70
CA ARG A 104 17.15 -12.97 -30.30
C ARG A 104 16.32 -14.07 -30.96
N VAL A 105 15.04 -13.81 -31.20
CA VAL A 105 14.08 -14.81 -31.69
C VAL A 105 14.02 -14.82 -33.21
N THR A 106 14.05 -13.66 -33.87
CA THR A 106 13.95 -13.55 -35.33
C THR A 106 15.03 -14.34 -36.08
N PRO A 107 16.32 -14.34 -35.64
CA PRO A 107 17.34 -15.18 -36.26
C PRO A 107 17.15 -16.68 -36.08
N LEU A 108 16.34 -17.11 -35.10
CA LEU A 108 16.04 -18.51 -34.84
C LEU A 108 14.82 -19.01 -35.63
N MET A 109 14.08 -18.12 -36.29
CA MET A 109 12.90 -18.48 -37.09
C MET A 109 13.31 -18.98 -38.47
N PRO A 110 12.75 -20.13 -38.95
CA PRO A 110 12.93 -20.58 -40.32
C PRO A 110 12.48 -19.51 -41.33
N PRO A 111 13.12 -19.40 -42.51
CA PRO A 111 12.82 -18.34 -43.49
C PRO A 111 11.34 -18.22 -43.84
N GLY A 112 10.59 -19.33 -43.97
CA GLY A 112 9.16 -19.28 -44.31
C GLY A 112 8.24 -18.69 -43.23
N TRP A 113 8.71 -18.55 -42.00
CA TRP A 113 7.96 -17.98 -40.87
C TRP A 113 8.49 -16.61 -40.46
N ASN A 114 9.59 -16.14 -41.08
CA ASN A 114 10.14 -14.82 -40.84
C ASN A 114 9.48 -13.79 -41.78
N PRO A 115 8.69 -12.84 -41.26
CA PRO A 115 8.11 -11.78 -42.07
C PRO A 115 9.13 -10.85 -42.70
N GLU A 116 10.34 -10.75 -42.16
CA GLU A 116 11.44 -10.01 -42.79
C GLU A 116 11.94 -10.68 -44.07
N SER A 117 11.58 -11.95 -44.34
CA SER A 117 11.92 -12.63 -45.58
C SER A 117 11.00 -12.27 -46.76
N TYR A 118 9.78 -11.78 -46.48
CA TYR A 118 8.77 -11.48 -47.50
C TYR A 118 8.20 -10.05 -47.42
N LEU A 119 8.46 -9.31 -46.34
CA LEU A 119 8.11 -7.89 -46.19
C LEU A 119 9.39 -7.04 -46.14
N PRO A 120 9.42 -5.88 -46.84
CA PRO A 120 10.55 -4.96 -46.81
C PRO A 120 10.65 -4.14 -45.52
N PHE A 121 9.77 -4.40 -44.54
CA PHE A 121 9.78 -3.78 -43.22
C PHE A 121 9.65 -4.85 -42.14
N SER A 122 10.44 -4.71 -41.07
CA SER A 122 10.29 -5.54 -39.88
C SER A 122 9.06 -5.11 -39.09
N VAL A 123 8.24 -6.08 -38.68
CA VAL A 123 7.09 -5.83 -37.80
C VAL A 123 7.57 -6.09 -36.37
N PRO A 124 7.81 -5.04 -35.57
CA PRO A 124 8.23 -5.23 -34.18
C PRO A 124 7.12 -5.89 -33.37
N GLY A 125 7.49 -6.87 -32.52
CA GLY A 125 6.58 -7.61 -31.64
C GLY A 125 6.37 -9.08 -32.02
N ILE A 126 6.86 -9.53 -33.18
CA ILE A 126 6.63 -10.91 -33.65
C ILE A 126 7.43 -11.92 -32.84
N GLY A 127 8.67 -11.60 -32.45
CA GLY A 127 9.46 -12.45 -31.57
C GLY A 127 8.80 -12.63 -30.21
N VAL A 128 8.16 -11.58 -29.68
CA VAL A 128 7.39 -11.66 -28.42
C VAL A 128 6.20 -12.61 -28.56
N LEU A 129 5.45 -12.54 -29.66
CA LEU A 129 4.33 -13.46 -29.92
C LEU A 129 4.80 -14.92 -30.02
N VAL A 130 5.90 -15.16 -30.73
CA VAL A 130 6.49 -16.49 -30.88
C VAL A 130 6.94 -17.05 -29.53
N VAL A 131 7.62 -16.25 -28.71
CA VAL A 131 8.01 -16.65 -27.34
C VAL A 131 6.80 -16.95 -26.48
N PHE A 132 5.75 -16.12 -26.56
CA PHE A 132 4.51 -16.35 -25.82
C PHE A 132 3.86 -17.69 -26.18
N VAL A 133 3.74 -18.00 -27.48
CA VAL A 133 3.21 -19.30 -27.95
C VAL A 133 4.11 -20.45 -27.50
N ALA A 134 5.43 -20.32 -27.66
CA ALA A 134 6.38 -21.35 -27.27
C ALA A 134 6.31 -21.65 -25.76
N LEU A 135 6.30 -20.62 -24.91
CA LEU A 135 6.17 -20.77 -23.45
C LEU A 135 4.84 -21.41 -23.06
N THR A 136 3.74 -21.04 -23.74
CA THR A 136 2.42 -21.63 -23.51
C THR A 136 2.43 -23.12 -23.85
N LEU A 137 3.02 -23.51 -24.98
CA LEU A 137 3.17 -24.91 -25.36
C LEU A 137 4.03 -25.67 -24.36
N VAL A 138 5.18 -25.12 -23.96
CA VAL A 138 6.05 -25.73 -22.93
C VAL A 138 5.28 -25.93 -21.62
N GLY A 139 4.51 -24.94 -21.16
CA GLY A 139 3.67 -25.04 -19.96
C GLY A 139 2.59 -26.11 -20.10
N MET A 140 1.92 -26.18 -21.26
CA MET A 140 0.93 -27.21 -21.56
C MET A 140 1.56 -28.61 -21.50
N PHE A 141 2.73 -28.81 -22.10
CA PHE A 141 3.45 -30.08 -22.01
C PHE A 141 3.86 -30.40 -20.57
N ALA A 142 4.39 -29.42 -19.83
CA ALA A 142 4.86 -29.59 -18.45
C ALA A 142 3.75 -30.05 -17.48
N THR A 143 2.51 -29.57 -17.68
CA THR A 143 1.36 -29.95 -16.83
C THR A 143 0.80 -31.35 -17.14
N GLY A 144 1.06 -31.89 -18.34
CA GLY A 144 0.61 -33.21 -18.75
C GLY A 144 1.41 -34.38 -18.14
N LEU A 145 0.88 -35.61 -18.25
CA LEU A 145 1.56 -36.83 -17.81
C LEU A 145 2.92 -37.02 -18.48
N ILE A 146 3.01 -36.69 -19.78
CA ILE A 146 4.23 -36.74 -20.58
C ILE A 146 5.26 -35.70 -20.09
N GLY A 147 4.80 -34.51 -19.68
CA GLY A 147 5.64 -33.47 -19.09
C GLY A 147 6.32 -33.93 -17.81
N ARG A 148 5.58 -34.56 -16.91
CA ARG A 148 6.14 -35.10 -15.65
C ARG A 148 7.20 -36.17 -15.91
N LEU A 149 6.98 -37.03 -16.90
CA LEU A 149 7.95 -38.05 -17.32
C LEU A 149 9.21 -37.41 -17.92
N LEU A 150 9.07 -36.47 -18.86
CA LEU A 150 10.19 -35.74 -19.46
C LEU A 150 10.97 -34.93 -18.41
N MET A 151 10.26 -34.28 -17.48
CA MET A 151 10.82 -33.54 -16.34
C MET A 151 11.71 -34.47 -15.48
N THR A 152 11.22 -35.67 -15.19
CA THR A 152 11.99 -36.64 -14.40
C THR A 152 13.22 -37.15 -15.18
N VAL A 153 13.10 -37.34 -16.49
CA VAL A 153 14.21 -37.83 -17.33
C VAL A 153 15.30 -36.77 -17.51
N TYR A 154 14.97 -35.51 -17.77
CA TYR A 154 16.00 -34.47 -17.88
C TYR A 154 16.66 -34.20 -16.51
N GLU A 155 15.91 -34.23 -15.39
CA GLU A 155 16.51 -34.11 -14.07
C GLU A 155 17.49 -35.25 -13.82
N ARG A 156 17.15 -36.50 -14.17
CA ARG A 156 18.07 -37.64 -14.06
C ARG A 156 19.31 -37.49 -14.93
N LEU A 157 19.16 -36.98 -16.15
CA LEU A 157 20.28 -36.74 -17.07
C LEU A 157 21.22 -35.65 -16.54
N LEU A 158 20.67 -34.52 -16.08
CA LEU A 158 21.44 -33.43 -15.48
C LEU A 158 22.09 -33.84 -14.15
N ASN A 159 21.41 -34.69 -13.37
CA ASN A 159 21.93 -35.22 -12.10
C ASN A 159 23.14 -36.15 -12.28
N GLY A 160 23.35 -36.68 -13.49
CA GLY A 160 24.53 -37.48 -13.83
C GLY A 160 25.82 -36.68 -13.99
N LEU A 161 25.75 -35.35 -14.12
CA LEU A 161 26.89 -34.46 -14.31
C LEU A 161 27.10 -33.60 -13.06
N PRO A 162 28.10 -33.89 -12.21
CA PRO A 162 28.21 -33.34 -10.84
C PRO A 162 28.29 -31.81 -10.76
N VAL A 163 28.88 -31.15 -11.77
CA VAL A 163 28.99 -29.68 -11.82
C VAL A 163 27.70 -29.02 -12.29
N ILE A 164 26.99 -29.63 -13.25
CA ILE A 164 25.78 -29.04 -13.84
C ILE A 164 24.60 -29.15 -12.87
N ARG A 165 24.54 -30.25 -12.12
CA ARG A 165 23.53 -30.48 -11.07
C ARG A 165 23.51 -29.38 -10.02
N SER A 166 24.69 -28.98 -9.49
CA SER A 166 24.76 -27.99 -8.41
C SER A 166 24.29 -26.61 -8.87
N VAL A 167 24.70 -26.18 -10.06
CA VAL A 167 24.27 -24.91 -10.67
C VAL A 167 22.76 -24.92 -10.95
N TYR A 168 22.25 -25.99 -11.57
CA TYR A 168 20.82 -26.10 -11.88
C TYR A 168 19.96 -26.10 -10.60
N SER A 169 20.35 -26.86 -9.59
CA SER A 169 19.64 -26.94 -8.31
C SER A 169 19.65 -25.60 -7.57
N ALA A 170 20.77 -24.88 -7.55
CA ALA A 170 20.85 -23.56 -6.91
C ALA A 170 19.93 -22.55 -7.61
N ILE A 171 19.92 -22.53 -8.94
CA ILE A 171 19.04 -21.65 -9.72
C ILE A 171 17.57 -22.03 -9.49
N LYS A 172 17.22 -23.32 -9.60
CA LYS A 172 15.86 -23.81 -9.36
C LYS A 172 15.38 -23.41 -7.96
N GLN A 173 16.23 -23.58 -6.94
CA GLN A 173 15.92 -23.18 -5.57
C GLN A 173 15.69 -21.67 -5.44
N ILE A 174 16.48 -20.84 -6.10
CA ILE A 174 16.26 -19.38 -6.12
C ILE A 174 14.89 -19.07 -6.75
N PHE A 175 14.57 -19.67 -7.90
CA PHE A 175 13.28 -19.46 -8.56
C PHE A 175 12.10 -19.94 -7.71
N GLU A 176 12.17 -21.15 -7.16
CA GLU A 176 11.15 -21.69 -6.26
C GLU A 176 11.00 -20.82 -5.01
N THR A 177 12.10 -20.33 -4.44
CA THR A 177 12.07 -19.42 -3.30
C THR A 177 11.44 -18.09 -3.68
N VAL A 178 11.86 -17.42 -4.75
CA VAL A 178 11.27 -16.12 -5.14
C VAL A 178 9.79 -16.25 -5.47
N LEU A 179 9.39 -17.33 -6.13
CA LEU A 179 7.99 -17.59 -6.48
C LEU A 179 7.15 -17.92 -5.23
N ALA A 180 7.70 -18.70 -4.30
CA ALA A 180 7.05 -19.01 -3.02
C ALA A 180 7.05 -17.83 -2.03
N GLN A 181 8.07 -16.97 -2.06
CA GLN A 181 8.20 -15.80 -1.17
C GLN A 181 7.15 -14.74 -1.49
N ARG A 182 6.78 -14.56 -2.77
CA ARG A 182 5.66 -13.68 -3.13
C ARG A 182 4.30 -14.17 -2.65
N SER A 183 4.14 -15.48 -2.40
CA SER A 183 2.86 -16.06 -1.95
C SER A 183 2.78 -16.42 -0.47
N ASN A 184 3.90 -16.52 0.27
CA ASN A 184 3.91 -17.07 1.63
C ASN A 184 4.55 -16.21 2.73
N ALA A 185 5.27 -15.12 2.42
CA ALA A 185 5.92 -14.32 3.47
C ALA A 185 4.90 -13.49 4.29
N PHE A 186 3.86 -12.99 3.63
CA PHE A 186 2.74 -12.28 4.25
C PHE A 186 1.45 -12.93 3.77
N ARG A 187 0.75 -13.60 4.67
CA ARG A 187 -0.44 -14.39 4.34
C ARG A 187 -1.68 -13.52 4.28
N GLN A 188 -1.82 -12.59 5.24
CA GLN A 188 -3.01 -11.78 5.44
C GLN A 188 -2.66 -10.44 6.09
N VAL A 189 -3.51 -9.43 5.87
CA VAL A 189 -3.45 -8.16 6.60
C VAL A 189 -4.28 -8.28 7.86
N VAL A 190 -3.75 -7.79 8.98
CA VAL A 190 -4.42 -7.84 10.29
C VAL A 190 -4.36 -6.48 10.97
N LEU A 191 -5.35 -6.19 11.81
CA LEU A 191 -5.30 -5.13 12.80
C LEU A 191 -4.93 -5.71 14.16
N VAL A 192 -3.93 -5.12 14.80
CA VAL A 192 -3.47 -5.48 16.14
C VAL A 192 -3.43 -4.25 17.03
N GLN A 193 -3.65 -4.44 18.33
CA GLN A 193 -3.55 -3.33 19.27
C GLN A 193 -2.08 -3.05 19.61
N TYR A 194 -1.59 -1.85 19.32
CA TYR A 194 -0.23 -1.42 19.60
C TYR A 194 -0.14 0.13 19.65
N PRO A 195 0.65 0.72 20.57
CA PRO A 195 1.38 0.08 21.67
C PRO A 195 0.52 -0.14 22.93
N ARG A 196 -0.75 0.30 22.91
CA ARG A 196 -1.68 0.22 24.05
C ARG A 196 -3.09 -0.22 23.60
N PRO A 197 -3.98 -0.60 24.54
CA PRO A 197 -5.37 -0.90 24.21
C PRO A 197 -6.07 0.25 23.48
N ASP A 198 -7.00 -0.11 22.59
CA ASP A 198 -7.76 0.78 21.70
C ASP A 198 -6.94 1.59 20.68
N SER A 199 -5.62 1.36 20.60
CA SER A 199 -4.75 1.90 19.55
C SER A 199 -4.47 0.81 18.52
N TRP A 200 -5.03 0.91 17.32
CA TRP A 200 -4.94 -0.13 16.30
C TRP A 200 -3.86 0.17 15.27
N ALA A 201 -3.06 -0.85 14.95
CA ALA A 201 -2.02 -0.77 13.93
C ALA A 201 -2.26 -1.83 12.85
N LEU A 202 -2.03 -1.42 11.60
CA LEU A 202 -2.06 -2.31 10.45
C LEU A 202 -0.78 -3.13 10.40
N ALA A 203 -0.90 -4.44 10.30
CA ALA A 203 0.22 -5.35 10.31
C ALA A 203 -0.02 -6.55 9.39
N PHE A 204 1.01 -7.35 9.15
CA PHE A 204 0.93 -8.50 8.26
C PHE A 204 1.15 -9.80 9.03
N LEU A 205 0.20 -10.73 8.91
CA LEU A 205 0.34 -12.09 9.43
C LEU A 205 1.35 -12.83 8.56
N THR A 206 2.42 -13.32 9.16
CA THR A 206 3.50 -14.04 8.47
C THR A 206 3.37 -15.55 8.63
N ALA A 207 3.25 -16.03 9.87
CA ALA A 207 3.17 -17.45 10.20
C ALA A 207 2.52 -17.68 11.57
N GLU A 208 2.22 -18.93 11.90
CA GLU A 208 1.90 -19.34 13.27
C GLU A 208 3.20 -19.42 14.10
N THR A 209 3.12 -19.09 15.40
CA THR A 209 4.30 -19.14 16.27
C THR A 209 4.69 -20.59 16.53
N GLN A 210 5.95 -20.94 16.30
CA GLN A 210 6.50 -22.27 16.54
C GLN A 210 7.82 -22.19 17.33
N GLY A 211 8.31 -23.33 17.82
CA GLY A 211 9.62 -23.44 18.45
C GLY A 211 9.70 -22.87 19.87
N ASP A 212 10.86 -22.32 20.25
CA ASP A 212 11.10 -21.87 21.64
C ASP A 212 10.23 -20.68 22.04
N VAL A 213 9.88 -19.81 21.07
CA VAL A 213 9.00 -18.66 21.32
C VAL A 213 7.59 -19.14 21.65
N ALA A 214 7.07 -20.16 20.96
CA ALA A 214 5.73 -20.70 21.24
C ALA A 214 5.58 -21.26 22.66
N ARG A 215 6.69 -21.66 23.31
CA ARG A 215 6.68 -22.15 24.70
C ARG A 215 6.63 -21.06 25.75
N LYS A 216 7.00 -19.82 25.38
CA LYS A 216 7.16 -18.68 26.30
C LYS A 216 6.18 -17.54 26.00
N ALA A 217 5.69 -17.47 24.77
CA ALA A 217 4.64 -16.56 24.34
C ALA A 217 3.27 -17.06 24.82
N PRO A 218 2.24 -16.20 24.83
CA PRO A 218 0.86 -16.61 25.09
C PRO A 218 0.42 -17.78 24.20
N GLU A 219 -0.47 -18.64 24.71
CA GLU A 219 -1.02 -19.76 23.94
C GLU A 219 -1.68 -19.27 22.63
N GLU A 220 -1.53 -20.05 21.56
CA GLU A 220 -2.03 -19.74 20.21
C GLU A 220 -1.54 -18.41 19.62
N SER A 221 -0.32 -17.99 19.93
CA SER A 221 0.28 -16.79 19.33
C SER A 221 0.53 -16.94 17.82
N ILE A 222 0.38 -15.84 17.08
CA ILE A 222 0.76 -15.70 15.68
C ILE A 222 1.89 -14.69 15.49
N ASN A 223 2.69 -14.90 14.44
CA ASN A 223 3.79 -14.02 14.06
C ASN A 223 3.23 -12.88 13.19
N VAL A 224 3.26 -11.67 13.72
CA VAL A 224 2.77 -10.47 13.05
C VAL A 224 3.92 -9.50 12.82
N PHE A 225 4.15 -9.13 11.56
CA PHE A 225 5.09 -8.06 11.22
C PHE A 225 4.35 -6.72 11.24
N LEU A 226 4.71 -5.86 12.17
CA LEU A 226 4.21 -4.48 12.29
C LEU A 226 5.18 -3.53 11.58
N PRO A 227 4.87 -3.08 10.35
CA PRO A 227 5.74 -2.20 9.60
C PRO A 227 5.69 -0.76 10.13
N THR A 228 6.74 -0.01 9.84
CA THR A 228 6.78 1.45 10.04
C THR A 228 6.28 2.17 8.79
N THR A 229 5.56 3.28 8.97
CA THR A 229 5.20 4.18 7.87
C THR A 229 6.28 5.25 7.67
N PRO A 230 6.67 5.62 6.44
CA PRO A 230 6.20 5.09 5.15
C PRO A 230 7.00 3.87 4.66
N ASN A 231 8.00 3.38 5.39
CA ASN A 231 8.88 2.31 4.94
C ASN A 231 8.39 0.91 5.38
N PRO A 232 7.71 0.13 4.50
CA PRO A 232 7.15 -1.17 4.85
C PRO A 232 8.21 -2.27 5.03
N THR A 233 9.50 -1.95 4.81
CA THR A 233 10.61 -2.91 4.97
C THR A 233 11.18 -2.91 6.39
N SER A 234 10.94 -1.86 7.17
CA SER A 234 11.30 -1.77 8.60
C SER A 234 10.07 -1.95 9.47
N GLY A 235 10.26 -2.50 10.68
CA GLY A 235 9.16 -2.81 11.57
C GLY A 235 9.55 -3.67 12.75
N PHE A 236 8.54 -4.10 13.49
CA PHE A 236 8.67 -5.01 14.63
C PHE A 236 8.08 -6.37 14.29
N LEU A 237 8.72 -7.45 14.78
CA LEU A 237 8.09 -8.75 14.85
C LEU A 237 7.36 -8.85 16.19
N LEU A 238 6.05 -9.00 16.14
CA LEU A 238 5.18 -9.17 17.30
C LEU A 238 4.66 -10.60 17.35
N PHE A 239 4.60 -11.17 18.55
CA PHE A 239 3.89 -12.41 18.83
C PHE A 239 2.62 -12.03 19.59
N VAL A 240 1.47 -12.15 18.92
CA VAL A 240 0.17 -11.72 19.47
C VAL A 240 -0.76 -12.92 19.56
N PRO A 241 -1.59 -13.05 20.61
CA PRO A 241 -2.62 -14.07 20.66
C PRO A 241 -3.52 -13.97 19.43
N LYS A 242 -3.83 -15.11 18.80
CA LYS A 242 -4.69 -15.13 17.59
C LYS A 242 -6.04 -14.44 17.80
N ALA A 243 -6.59 -14.51 19.01
CA ALA A 243 -7.85 -13.86 19.38
C ALA A 243 -7.80 -12.33 19.37
N GLU A 244 -6.61 -11.72 19.49
CA GLU A 244 -6.44 -10.26 19.54
C GLU A 244 -6.17 -9.65 18.15
N ALA A 245 -5.89 -10.49 17.15
CA ALA A 245 -5.65 -10.06 15.78
C ALA A 245 -6.94 -10.11 14.94
N LYS A 246 -7.36 -8.96 14.40
CA LYS A 246 -8.51 -8.87 13.51
C LYS A 246 -8.05 -9.00 12.06
N VAL A 247 -8.39 -10.11 11.42
CA VAL A 247 -8.07 -10.34 10.00
C VAL A 247 -8.91 -9.40 9.13
N LEU A 248 -8.23 -8.70 8.23
CA LEU A 248 -8.85 -7.85 7.23
C LEU A 248 -9.00 -8.61 5.91
N THR A 249 -10.03 -8.24 5.15
CA THR A 249 -10.35 -8.81 3.84
C THR A 249 -9.51 -8.23 2.69
N MET A 250 -8.77 -7.15 2.94
CA MET A 250 -7.91 -6.53 1.94
C MET A 250 -6.68 -7.39 1.59
N THR A 251 -6.18 -7.22 0.38
CA THR A 251 -4.93 -7.86 -0.07
C THR A 251 -3.72 -7.29 0.66
N VAL A 252 -2.63 -8.05 0.69
CA VAL A 252 -1.35 -7.61 1.26
C VAL A 252 -0.83 -6.37 0.51
N GLU A 253 -1.01 -6.32 -0.80
CA GLU A 253 -0.62 -5.20 -1.65
C GLU A 253 -1.39 -3.92 -1.30
N GLU A 254 -2.69 -4.02 -1.02
CA GLU A 254 -3.52 -2.90 -0.58
C GLU A 254 -3.10 -2.40 0.80
N GLY A 255 -2.85 -3.31 1.75
CA GLY A 255 -2.32 -2.94 3.06
C GLY A 255 -0.95 -2.25 2.95
N ALA A 256 -0.05 -2.77 2.11
CA ALA A 256 1.26 -2.17 1.88
C ALA A 256 1.16 -0.78 1.27
N LYS A 257 0.25 -0.56 0.31
CA LYS A 257 -0.03 0.77 -0.25
C LYS A 257 -0.51 1.75 0.82
N MET A 258 -1.42 1.30 1.70
CA MET A 258 -1.90 2.13 2.80
C MET A 258 -0.74 2.55 3.72
N ILE A 259 0.13 1.61 4.12
CA ILE A 259 1.32 1.88 4.95
C ILE A 259 2.29 2.84 4.27
N ILE A 260 2.63 2.59 3.00
CA ILE A 260 3.58 3.44 2.24
C ILE A 260 3.04 4.87 2.11
N SER A 261 1.73 5.00 1.89
CA SER A 261 1.08 6.32 1.78
C SER A 261 0.84 7.01 3.13
N GLY A 262 1.15 6.37 4.26
CA GLY A 262 0.83 6.89 5.59
C GLY A 262 -0.67 7.00 5.87
N GLY A 263 -1.49 6.17 5.22
CA GLY A 263 -2.95 6.16 5.37
C GLY A 263 -3.70 7.09 4.40
N ILE A 264 -3.02 7.79 3.49
CA ILE A 264 -3.68 8.65 2.50
C ILE A 264 -4.45 7.85 1.45
N ILE A 265 -3.97 6.64 1.13
CA ILE A 265 -4.62 5.74 0.17
C ILE A 265 -5.40 4.68 0.95
N THR A 266 -6.73 4.73 0.84
CA THR A 266 -7.64 3.74 1.43
C THR A 266 -8.04 2.69 0.38
N PRO A 267 -7.85 1.38 0.66
CA PRO A 267 -8.36 0.30 -0.16
C PRO A 267 -9.90 0.36 -0.27
N PRO A 268 -10.48 -0.07 -1.40
CA PRO A 268 -11.93 -0.12 -1.55
C PRO A 268 -12.54 -1.09 -0.54
N GLU A 269 -13.71 -0.74 0.00
CA GLU A 269 -14.47 -1.65 0.87
C GLU A 269 -14.87 -2.91 0.10
N PRO A 270 -14.73 -4.10 0.69
CA PRO A 270 -15.32 -5.31 0.12
C PRO A 270 -16.84 -5.17 0.05
N PRO A 271 -17.50 -5.83 -0.92
CA PRO A 271 -18.96 -5.91 -0.94
C PRO A 271 -19.46 -6.47 0.40
N GLU A 272 -20.35 -5.72 1.05
CA GLU A 272 -20.94 -6.10 2.32
C GLU A 272 -21.60 -7.48 2.20
N LEU A 273 -21.11 -8.46 2.97
CA LEU A 273 -21.84 -9.72 3.14
C LEU A 273 -23.15 -9.35 3.84
N GLN A 274 -24.24 -9.32 3.06
CA GLN A 274 -25.59 -9.08 3.56
C GLN A 274 -25.80 -9.95 4.81
N LYS A 275 -25.86 -9.31 5.98
CA LYS A 275 -26.41 -9.94 7.17
C LYS A 275 -27.81 -10.41 6.78
N PRO A 276 -28.18 -11.68 7.00
CA PRO A 276 -29.57 -12.08 6.83
C PRO A 276 -30.38 -11.18 7.76
N GLU A 277 -31.26 -10.35 7.17
CA GLU A 277 -32.12 -9.46 7.92
C GLU A 277 -32.87 -10.30 8.96
N GLY A 278 -32.56 -10.05 10.23
CA GLY A 278 -33.28 -10.64 11.34
C GLY A 278 -34.72 -10.20 11.24
N GLY A 279 -35.60 -11.13 10.89
CA GLY A 279 -37.05 -10.94 10.88
C GLY A 279 -37.50 -10.39 12.24
N HIS A 280 -37.97 -9.15 12.21
CA HIS A 280 -38.60 -8.50 13.35
C HIS A 280 -40.10 -8.78 13.29
N GLY A 281 -40.65 -9.32 14.39
CA GLY A 281 -42.08 -9.29 14.71
C GLY A 281 -42.90 -10.50 14.24
N ASP A 282 -43.11 -11.47 15.12
CA ASP A 282 -44.37 -11.52 15.90
C ASP A 282 -44.42 -12.81 16.74
N ALA A 283 -44.38 -12.62 18.05
CA ALA A 283 -44.78 -13.66 18.99
C ALA A 283 -46.32 -13.73 19.00
N PRO A 284 -46.95 -14.91 18.79
CA PRO A 284 -48.36 -15.06 19.11
C PRO A 284 -48.49 -15.36 20.61
N GLY A 285 -49.35 -14.56 21.24
CA GLY A 285 -49.65 -14.58 22.67
C GLY A 285 -50.29 -15.86 23.19
N SER A 286 -50.44 -15.86 24.51
CA SER A 286 -51.00 -16.90 25.35
C SER A 286 -52.43 -17.30 24.96
N GLY A 287 -52.70 -18.60 24.98
CA GLY A 287 -54.03 -19.17 24.75
C GLY A 287 -54.10 -20.64 25.15
N ASN A 288 -54.27 -20.87 26.45
CA ASN A 288 -54.91 -22.01 27.12
C ASN A 288 -55.23 -23.29 26.30
N GLN A 289 -54.71 -24.45 26.75
CA GLN A 289 -55.50 -25.69 26.85
C GLN A 289 -54.76 -26.80 27.62
N SER A 290 -55.26 -27.03 28.85
CA SER A 290 -55.56 -28.33 29.47
C SER A 290 -54.61 -29.53 29.26
N VAL A 291 -53.99 -29.90 30.38
CA VAL A 291 -53.51 -31.26 30.71
C VAL A 291 -54.63 -32.29 30.51
N PRO A 292 -54.29 -33.52 30.07
CA PRO A 292 -54.81 -34.67 30.79
C PRO A 292 -53.74 -35.67 31.20
N THR A 293 -54.05 -36.28 32.34
CA THR A 293 -53.31 -37.24 33.15
C THR A 293 -53.34 -38.67 32.59
N ALA A 294 -52.19 -39.35 32.75
CA ALA A 294 -51.94 -40.80 32.93
C ALA A 294 -52.34 -41.84 31.86
N ALA A 295 -51.38 -42.70 31.51
CA ALA A 295 -51.48 -44.15 31.72
C ALA A 295 -50.12 -44.85 31.56
N GLN A 296 -49.82 -45.75 32.51
CA GLN A 296 -48.75 -46.75 32.48
C GLN A 296 -48.98 -47.83 31.41
N GLN A 297 -47.88 -48.40 30.89
CA GLN A 297 -47.61 -49.80 30.51
C GLN A 297 -46.44 -49.74 29.49
N GLY A 298 -45.26 -50.33 29.68
CA GLY A 298 -44.93 -51.66 30.19
C GLY A 298 -44.62 -52.58 28.99
N GLY A 299 -43.36 -53.01 28.82
CA GLY A 299 -43.07 -54.20 28.00
C GLY A 299 -41.81 -54.20 27.14
N ARG A 300 -40.76 -54.78 27.73
CA ARG A 300 -39.64 -55.56 27.14
C ARG A 300 -38.57 -54.84 26.31
#